data_AF-A0A2E9LED0-F1
#
_entry.id   AF-A0A2E9LED0-F1
#
_cell.length_a   1.000
_cell.length_b   1.000
_cell.length_c   1.000
_cell.angle_alpha   90.00
_cell.angle_beta   90.00
_cell.angle_gamma   90.00
#
_symmetry.space_group_name_H-M   'P 1'
#
loop_
_entity.id
_entity.type
_entity.pdbx_description
1 polymer ?
#
loop_
_entity_poly.entity_id
_entity_poly.type
_entity_poly.pdbx_seq_one_letter_code
_entity_poly.pdbx_strand_id
1 'polypeptide(L)'
;MRKLTDFRTPFLAIELDTFYKNLERMQAIKPGLMLRPHVKAFKSTSIASILEQAGYSKFCCATIREIEGMITAGFGDDLLLANESLDVSGLSSVVEQGADLTVAVDSIETIDAACEAGIRRVLIDVNVGLPRCGCDITEVEHLCSHAKRKGLDIRGVMGYEGHLMFTKDRSQREKGVRKAMHVLGTAHSITGGDIISAGGTGTFDLNELATEIQAGSFLFMDSRYGTLDLPFEESLSIVSTIISKDLNKGRAVCDAGVKSFSMDYGKPSFKGGVVEFCSDEHATIRPVEPESELELKVGDLIKLRVPHVDPTIAKHPKLLGVKDGYVLEEWKVDLRDW
;
A
#
# COMPACT_ATOMS: atom_id res chain seq x y z
N MET A 1 13.43 26.96 -1.05
CA MET A 1 12.11 26.30 -0.99
C MET A 1 11.27 26.85 -2.14
N ARG A 2 10.57 25.98 -2.87
CA ARG A 2 9.71 26.37 -4.01
C ARG A 2 8.27 26.47 -3.53
N LYS A 3 7.51 27.48 -3.97
CA LYS A 3 6.08 27.60 -3.62
C LYS A 3 5.29 26.54 -4.38
N LEU A 4 4.12 26.14 -3.86
CA LEU A 4 3.22 25.23 -4.61
C LEU A 4 2.87 25.79 -6.00
N THR A 5 2.72 27.11 -6.11
CA THR A 5 2.42 27.82 -7.36
C THR A 5 3.54 27.73 -8.42
N ASP A 6 4.73 27.28 -8.05
CA ASP A 6 5.85 27.12 -8.98
C ASP A 6 5.79 25.78 -9.73
N PHE A 7 4.86 24.90 -9.37
CA PHE A 7 4.70 23.57 -9.96
C PHE A 7 3.48 23.50 -10.86
N ARG A 8 3.60 22.77 -11.97
CA ARG A 8 2.50 22.49 -12.88
C ARG A 8 1.52 21.51 -12.21
N THR A 9 0.26 21.91 -12.10
CA THR A 9 -0.84 21.05 -11.69
C THR A 9 -1.37 20.18 -12.83
N PRO A 10 -2.01 19.03 -12.52
CA PRO A 10 -2.14 18.45 -11.18
C PRO A 10 -0.85 17.75 -10.73
N PHE A 11 -0.56 17.74 -9.42
CA PHE A 11 0.56 16.98 -8.85
C PHE A 11 0.21 16.32 -7.52
N LEU A 12 0.87 15.19 -7.25
CA LEU A 12 0.72 14.45 -6.00
C LEU A 12 1.56 15.08 -4.88
N ALA A 13 0.90 15.39 -3.77
CA ALA A 13 1.49 16.05 -2.61
C ALA A 13 1.29 15.24 -1.33
N ILE A 14 2.29 15.31 -0.45
CA ILE A 14 2.29 14.70 0.89
C ILE A 14 2.47 15.80 1.92
N GLU A 15 1.53 15.93 2.86
CA GLU A 15 1.72 16.77 4.06
C GLU A 15 2.78 16.13 4.97
N LEU A 16 3.98 16.69 5.01
CA LEU A 16 5.13 16.07 5.66
C LEU A 16 4.91 15.87 7.17
N ASP A 17 4.37 16.86 7.86
CA ASP A 17 4.12 16.77 9.31
C ASP A 17 3.14 15.63 9.63
N THR A 18 2.13 15.39 8.79
CA THR A 18 1.16 14.30 8.97
C THR A 18 1.79 12.95 8.62
N PHE A 19 2.55 12.87 7.53
CA PHE A 19 3.28 11.67 7.12
C PHE A 19 4.23 11.17 8.22
N TYR A 20 5.07 12.05 8.78
CA TYR A 20 6.00 11.68 9.85
C TYR A 20 5.28 11.33 11.16
N LYS A 21 4.20 12.01 11.52
CA LYS A 21 3.36 11.61 12.67
C LYS A 21 2.76 10.21 12.50
N ASN A 22 2.29 9.87 11.30
CA ASN A 22 1.78 8.53 11.03
C ASN A 22 2.88 7.46 11.18
N LEU A 23 4.09 7.78 10.71
CA LEU A 23 5.26 6.91 10.88
C LEU A 23 5.60 6.71 12.36
N GLU A 24 5.71 7.79 13.15
CA GLU A 24 5.97 7.73 14.59
C GLU A 24 4.91 6.89 15.32
N ARG A 25 3.63 7.06 14.97
CA ARG A 25 2.53 6.29 15.57
C ARG A 25 2.62 4.80 15.24
N MET A 26 2.92 4.45 13.99
CA MET A 26 3.11 3.04 13.62
C MET A 26 4.33 2.45 14.33
N GLN A 27 5.44 3.19 14.39
CA GLN A 27 6.66 2.77 15.09
C GLN A 27 6.42 2.50 16.57
N ALA A 28 5.59 3.32 17.23
CA ALA A 28 5.23 3.10 18.63
C ALA A 28 4.41 1.82 18.86
N ILE A 29 3.63 1.37 17.87
CA ILE A 29 2.71 0.22 18.00
C ILE A 29 3.34 -1.07 17.46
N LYS A 30 4.06 -0.98 16.33
CA LYS A 30 4.74 -2.08 15.63
C LYS A 30 6.17 -1.67 15.30
N PRO A 31 7.08 -1.63 16.30
CA PRO A 31 8.49 -1.28 16.08
C PRO A 31 9.27 -2.39 15.38
N GLY A 32 10.34 -2.01 14.68
CA GLY A 32 11.32 -2.94 14.13
C GLY A 32 10.70 -4.06 13.31
N LEU A 33 11.02 -5.31 13.66
CA LEU A 33 10.62 -6.48 12.90
C LEU A 33 9.13 -6.84 12.99
N MET A 34 8.35 -6.14 13.84
CA MET A 34 6.89 -6.36 13.92
C MET A 34 6.13 -5.80 12.72
N LEU A 35 6.80 -5.00 11.88
CA LEU A 35 6.26 -4.48 10.64
C LEU A 35 7.23 -4.78 9.50
N ARG A 36 6.67 -5.24 8.39
CA ARG A 36 7.35 -5.36 7.10
C ARG A 36 6.63 -4.43 6.12
N PRO A 37 7.01 -3.13 6.04
CA PRO A 37 6.28 -2.16 5.24
C PRO A 37 6.09 -2.58 3.79
N HIS A 38 4.89 -2.37 3.28
CA HIS A 38 4.56 -2.82 1.93
C HIS A 38 4.84 -1.76 0.87
N VAL A 39 5.83 -2.04 0.02
CA VAL A 39 6.35 -1.17 -1.04
C VAL A 39 5.29 -0.75 -2.04
N LYS A 40 4.33 -1.62 -2.38
CA LYS A 40 3.27 -1.30 -3.34
C LYS A 40 2.48 -0.02 -3.00
N ALA A 41 2.43 0.33 -1.71
CA ALA A 41 1.70 1.51 -1.24
C ALA A 41 2.42 2.80 -1.59
N PHE A 42 3.76 2.82 -1.67
CA PHE A 42 4.55 4.03 -1.88
C PHE A 42 5.41 4.02 -3.15
N LYS A 43 5.81 2.83 -3.63
CA LYS A 43 6.56 2.60 -4.87
C LYS A 43 7.77 3.54 -5.05
N SER A 44 8.46 3.81 -3.94
CA SER A 44 9.50 4.82 -3.82
C SER A 44 10.65 4.34 -2.93
N THR A 45 11.85 4.21 -3.50
CA THR A 45 13.06 3.87 -2.75
C THR A 45 13.46 4.95 -1.74
N SER A 46 13.10 6.22 -2.01
CA SER A 46 13.30 7.32 -1.06
C SER A 46 12.49 7.11 0.23
N ILE A 47 11.25 6.65 0.11
CA ILE A 47 10.39 6.35 1.27
C ILE A 47 10.88 5.09 1.99
N ALA A 48 11.38 4.08 1.25
CA ALA A 48 12.03 2.93 1.88
C ALA A 48 13.23 3.35 2.75
N SER A 49 14.07 4.29 2.29
CA SER A 49 15.18 4.83 3.10
C SER A 49 14.70 5.52 4.38
N ILE A 50 13.59 6.26 4.32
CA ILE A 50 12.98 6.89 5.51
C ILE A 50 12.51 5.82 6.50
N LEU A 51 11.87 4.76 6.01
CA LEU A 51 11.41 3.64 6.84
C LEU A 51 12.58 2.87 7.47
N GLU A 52 13.66 2.64 6.73
CA GLU A 52 14.88 2.04 7.25
C GLU A 52 15.51 2.87 8.37
N GLN A 53 15.59 4.20 8.19
CA GLN A 53 16.07 5.11 9.24
C GLN A 53 15.15 5.10 10.48
N ALA A 54 13.87 4.79 10.30
CA ALA A 54 12.92 4.54 11.38
C ALA A 54 13.00 3.09 11.94
N GLY A 55 14.01 2.31 11.57
CA GLY A 55 14.27 0.97 12.11
C GLY A 55 13.53 -0.16 11.41
N TYR A 56 12.88 0.07 10.27
CA TYR A 56 12.26 -0.97 9.45
C TYR A 56 13.22 -1.46 8.38
N SER A 57 13.88 -2.60 8.64
CA SER A 57 14.90 -3.17 7.75
C SER A 57 14.37 -4.24 6.79
N LYS A 58 13.06 -4.48 6.76
CA LYS A 58 12.43 -5.57 5.99
C LYS A 58 11.29 -5.01 5.17
N PHE A 59 11.12 -5.48 3.93
CA PHE A 59 10.05 -4.96 3.05
C PHE A 59 9.24 -6.06 2.37
N CYS A 60 7.97 -5.75 2.12
CA CYS A 60 7.06 -6.53 1.28
C CYS A 60 6.95 -5.87 -0.08
N CYS A 61 7.16 -6.63 -1.15
CA CYS A 61 6.90 -6.22 -2.52
C CYS A 61 5.78 -7.07 -3.12
N ALA A 62 5.01 -6.51 -4.04
CA ALA A 62 3.96 -7.20 -4.77
C ALA A 62 4.43 -7.69 -6.15
N THR A 63 5.55 -7.16 -6.66
CA THR A 63 6.08 -7.49 -8.00
C THR A 63 7.58 -7.72 -7.98
N ILE A 64 8.08 -8.45 -8.98
CA ILE A 64 9.53 -8.66 -9.17
C ILE A 64 10.23 -7.33 -9.46
N ARG A 65 9.63 -6.42 -10.24
CA ARG A 65 10.20 -5.08 -10.47
C ARG A 65 10.41 -4.25 -9.21
N GLU A 66 9.48 -4.35 -8.25
CA GLU A 66 9.67 -3.72 -6.95
C GLU A 66 10.87 -4.34 -6.21
N ILE A 67 11.00 -5.67 -6.23
CA ILE A 67 12.16 -6.37 -5.66
C ILE A 67 13.47 -5.90 -6.29
N GLU A 68 13.57 -5.89 -7.63
CA GLU A 68 14.76 -5.43 -8.36
C GLU A 68 15.16 -3.99 -7.99
N GLY A 69 14.18 -3.09 -7.92
CA GLY A 69 14.44 -1.71 -7.54
C GLY A 69 14.87 -1.55 -6.09
N MET A 70 14.31 -2.36 -5.17
CA MET A 70 14.73 -2.39 -3.77
C MET A 70 16.17 -2.89 -3.62
N ILE A 71 16.55 -3.97 -4.33
CA ILE A 71 17.92 -4.47 -4.36
C ILE A 71 18.88 -3.40 -4.88
N THR A 72 18.54 -2.78 -6.02
CA THR A 72 19.34 -1.71 -6.64
C THR A 72 19.55 -0.53 -5.69
N ALA A 73 18.57 -0.23 -4.85
CA ALA A 73 18.63 0.84 -3.85
C ALA A 73 19.34 0.45 -2.55
N GLY A 74 19.80 -0.79 -2.40
CA GLY A 74 20.52 -1.28 -1.23
C GLY A 74 19.65 -1.94 -0.16
N PHE A 75 18.36 -2.19 -0.43
CA PHE A 75 17.41 -2.81 0.51
C PHE A 75 17.18 -4.31 0.24
N GLY A 76 18.25 -5.05 -0.09
CA GLY A 76 18.18 -6.46 -0.53
C GLY A 76 18.27 -7.50 0.59
N ASP A 77 18.42 -7.09 1.86
CA ASP A 77 18.83 -7.97 2.96
C ASP A 77 17.71 -8.87 3.53
N ASP A 78 16.43 -8.53 3.36
CA ASP A 78 15.28 -9.40 3.68
C ASP A 78 14.03 -8.86 2.97
N LEU A 79 13.72 -9.44 1.81
CA LEU A 79 12.54 -9.09 1.01
C LEU A 79 11.54 -10.24 0.98
N LEU A 80 10.25 -9.90 1.05
CA LEU A 80 9.15 -10.81 0.79
C LEU A 80 8.45 -10.40 -0.50
N LEU A 81 8.44 -11.30 -1.51
CA LEU A 81 7.46 -11.22 -2.58
C LEU A 81 6.14 -11.76 -2.02
N ALA A 82 5.27 -10.85 -1.59
CA ALA A 82 3.97 -11.14 -0.98
C ALA A 82 2.91 -11.41 -2.07
N ASN A 83 3.26 -12.29 -3.01
CA ASN A 83 2.46 -12.72 -4.14
C ASN A 83 3.08 -13.98 -4.77
N GLU A 84 2.26 -14.77 -5.45
CA GLU A 84 2.73 -15.93 -6.21
C GLU A 84 3.38 -15.48 -7.53
N SER A 85 4.35 -16.26 -8.01
CA SER A 85 4.97 -16.02 -9.32
C SER A 85 5.29 -17.34 -10.02
N LEU A 86 4.99 -17.37 -11.33
CA LEU A 86 5.46 -18.39 -12.26
C LEU A 86 6.55 -17.86 -13.19
N ASP A 87 6.97 -16.60 -13.03
CA ASP A 87 8.05 -16.00 -13.79
C ASP A 87 9.41 -16.44 -13.24
N VAL A 88 9.83 -17.62 -13.68
CA VAL A 88 11.13 -18.21 -13.33
C VAL A 88 12.28 -17.28 -13.73
N SER A 89 12.16 -16.57 -14.87
CA SER A 89 13.23 -15.72 -15.38
C SER A 89 13.44 -14.47 -14.53
N GLY A 90 12.36 -13.79 -14.15
CA GLY A 90 12.41 -12.64 -13.24
C GLY A 90 12.88 -13.03 -11.84
N LEU A 91 12.40 -14.17 -11.32
CA LEU A 91 12.86 -14.70 -10.04
C LEU A 91 14.36 -15.09 -10.06
N SER A 92 14.85 -15.65 -11.16
CA SER A 92 16.28 -15.99 -11.30
C SER A 92 17.14 -14.73 -11.32
N SER A 93 16.71 -13.70 -12.06
CA SER A 93 17.39 -12.40 -12.15
C SER A 93 17.60 -11.76 -10.77
N VAL A 94 16.59 -11.78 -9.90
CA VAL A 94 16.71 -11.21 -8.55
C VAL A 94 17.61 -12.04 -7.63
N VAL A 95 17.62 -13.38 -7.78
CA VAL A 95 18.54 -14.26 -7.05
C VAL A 95 19.99 -14.00 -7.47
N GLU A 96 20.25 -13.85 -8.78
CA GLU A 96 21.58 -13.54 -9.32
C GLU A 96 22.12 -12.18 -8.85
N GLN A 97 21.23 -11.22 -8.60
CA GLN A 97 21.58 -9.92 -8.00
C GLN A 97 21.91 -10.01 -6.49
N GLY A 98 21.83 -11.19 -5.88
CA GLY A 98 22.22 -11.45 -4.49
C GLY A 98 21.14 -11.16 -3.45
N ALA A 99 19.87 -11.10 -3.86
CA ALA A 99 18.77 -10.77 -2.98
C ALA A 99 18.49 -11.85 -1.92
N ASP A 100 18.26 -11.42 -0.69
CA ASP A 100 17.74 -12.27 0.37
C ASP A 100 16.21 -12.37 0.23
N LEU A 101 15.75 -13.08 -0.80
CA LEU A 101 14.34 -13.18 -1.15
C LEU A 101 13.64 -14.37 -0.47
N THR A 102 12.43 -14.10 0.04
CA THR A 102 11.41 -15.10 0.38
C THR A 102 10.20 -14.91 -0.55
N VAL A 103 9.65 -16.00 -1.07
CA VAL A 103 8.50 -15.95 -2.00
C VAL A 103 7.28 -16.65 -1.41
N ALA A 104 6.10 -16.07 -1.57
CA ALA A 104 4.84 -16.73 -1.27
C ALA A 104 4.52 -17.82 -2.31
N VAL A 105 4.16 -19.02 -1.84
CA VAL A 105 3.76 -20.14 -2.70
C VAL A 105 2.50 -20.81 -2.15
N ASP A 106 1.60 -21.22 -3.03
CA ASP A 106 0.30 -21.79 -2.66
C ASP A 106 -0.05 -23.07 -3.45
N SER A 107 0.88 -23.56 -4.27
CA SER A 107 0.63 -24.63 -5.24
C SER A 107 1.92 -25.35 -5.61
N ILE A 108 1.79 -26.53 -6.22
CA ILE A 108 2.94 -27.31 -6.69
C ILE A 108 3.69 -26.53 -7.78
N GLU A 109 2.95 -25.84 -8.65
CA GLU A 109 3.47 -25.05 -9.76
C GLU A 109 4.30 -23.86 -9.27
N THR A 110 3.82 -23.13 -8.26
CA THR A 110 4.55 -21.98 -7.68
C THR A 110 5.77 -22.43 -6.89
N ILE A 111 5.69 -23.57 -6.18
CA ILE A 111 6.85 -24.21 -5.54
C ILE A 111 7.91 -24.61 -6.56
N ASP A 112 7.48 -25.25 -7.66
CA ASP A 112 8.39 -25.71 -8.71
C ASP A 112 9.04 -24.53 -9.45
N ALA A 113 8.28 -23.47 -9.75
CA ALA A 113 8.82 -22.25 -10.35
C ALA A 113 9.84 -21.55 -9.43
N ALA A 114 9.55 -21.44 -8.13
CA ALA A 114 10.48 -20.87 -7.16
C ALA A 114 11.78 -21.70 -7.09
N CYS A 115 11.66 -23.03 -7.05
CA CYS A 115 12.81 -23.94 -7.06
C CYS A 115 13.63 -23.81 -8.35
N GLU A 116 12.98 -23.78 -9.52
CA GLU A 116 13.66 -23.62 -10.81
C GLU A 116 14.43 -22.30 -10.90
N ALA A 117 13.87 -21.24 -10.32
CA ALA A 117 14.50 -19.92 -10.25
C ALA A 117 15.65 -19.79 -9.24
N GLY A 118 15.95 -20.85 -8.48
CA GLY A 118 16.99 -20.82 -7.45
C GLY A 118 16.58 -20.13 -6.14
N ILE A 119 15.27 -19.87 -5.93
CA ILE A 119 14.76 -19.38 -4.65
C ILE A 119 15.02 -20.44 -3.58
N ARG A 120 15.49 -19.99 -2.41
CA ARG A 120 15.76 -20.88 -1.28
C ARG A 120 14.66 -20.90 -0.23
N ARG A 121 13.94 -19.79 -0.06
CA ARG A 121 12.99 -19.61 1.03
C ARG A 121 11.61 -19.28 0.54
N VAL A 122 10.62 -19.89 1.20
CA VAL A 122 9.21 -19.67 0.89
C VAL A 122 8.38 -19.47 2.15
N LEU A 123 7.26 -18.77 1.99
CA LEU A 123 6.11 -18.85 2.90
C LEU A 123 4.99 -19.59 2.19
N ILE A 124 4.30 -20.49 2.90
CA ILE A 124 3.07 -21.07 2.37
C ILE A 124 1.95 -20.03 2.51
N ASP A 125 1.40 -19.52 1.40
CA ASP A 125 0.24 -18.62 1.44
C ASP A 125 -1.05 -19.41 1.64
N VAL A 126 -1.85 -18.99 2.60
CA VAL A 126 -3.05 -19.71 3.03
C VAL A 126 -4.25 -18.79 2.91
N ASN A 127 -5.32 -19.29 2.30
CA ASN A 127 -6.56 -18.56 2.21
C ASN A 127 -7.25 -18.49 3.58
N VAL A 128 -7.19 -17.32 4.20
CA VAL A 128 -7.84 -17.01 5.49
C VAL A 128 -9.26 -16.42 5.36
N GLY A 129 -9.84 -16.48 4.16
CA GLY A 129 -11.21 -16.05 3.85
C GLY A 129 -11.33 -14.94 2.80
N LEU A 130 -10.22 -14.42 2.26
CA LEU A 130 -10.26 -13.49 1.12
C LEU A 130 -10.30 -14.32 -0.18
N PRO A 131 -11.32 -14.19 -1.05
CA PRO A 131 -11.37 -14.91 -2.33
C PRO A 131 -10.35 -14.34 -3.33
N ARG A 132 -9.06 -14.65 -3.13
CA ARG A 132 -7.93 -14.22 -3.95
C ARG A 132 -6.95 -15.39 -4.20
N CYS A 133 -5.78 -15.38 -3.56
CA CYS A 133 -4.75 -16.44 -3.61
C CYS A 133 -4.68 -17.14 -2.25
N GLY A 134 -3.79 -18.15 -2.17
CA GLY A 134 -3.56 -18.93 -0.98
C GLY A 134 -4.26 -20.28 -1.03
N CYS A 135 -3.59 -21.32 -0.57
CA CYS A 135 -4.10 -22.68 -0.60
C CYS A 135 -5.17 -22.89 0.48
N ASP A 136 -5.96 -23.95 0.33
CA ASP A 136 -6.81 -24.39 1.43
C ASP A 136 -5.95 -24.96 2.57
N ILE A 137 -6.43 -24.85 3.80
CA ILE A 137 -5.74 -25.40 4.98
C ILE A 137 -5.45 -26.90 4.85
N THR A 138 -6.30 -27.64 4.14
CA THR A 138 -6.14 -29.08 3.90
C THR A 138 -4.98 -29.42 2.96
N GLU A 139 -4.48 -28.46 2.20
CA GLU A 139 -3.38 -28.65 1.24
C GLU A 139 -2.00 -28.34 1.85
N VAL A 140 -1.97 -27.64 2.99
CA VAL A 140 -0.73 -27.13 3.61
C VAL A 140 0.29 -28.23 3.86
N GLU A 141 -0.13 -29.39 4.41
CA GLU A 141 0.79 -30.51 4.68
C GLU A 141 1.40 -31.08 3.38
N HIS A 142 0.58 -31.18 2.33
CA HIS A 142 1.01 -31.68 1.03
C HIS A 142 2.04 -30.74 0.38
N LEU A 143 1.73 -29.44 0.36
CA LEU A 143 2.60 -28.40 -0.19
C LEU A 143 3.92 -28.29 0.59
N CYS A 144 3.85 -28.34 1.94
CA CYS A 144 5.05 -28.37 2.77
C CYS A 144 5.94 -29.57 2.47
N SER A 145 5.32 -30.75 2.33
CA SER A 145 6.05 -31.98 2.00
C SER A 145 6.71 -31.88 0.63
N HIS A 146 6.05 -31.25 -0.35
CA HIS A 146 6.61 -31.04 -1.68
C HIS A 146 7.77 -30.03 -1.68
N ALA A 147 7.59 -28.86 -1.08
CA ALA A 147 8.64 -27.84 -0.95
C ALA A 147 9.90 -28.38 -0.25
N LYS A 148 9.73 -29.14 0.84
CA LYS A 148 10.85 -29.79 1.55
C LYS A 148 11.59 -30.80 0.67
N ARG A 149 10.88 -31.62 -0.12
CA ARG A 149 11.53 -32.56 -1.07
C ARG A 149 12.32 -31.85 -2.16
N LYS A 150 11.89 -30.63 -2.55
CA LYS A 150 12.60 -29.76 -3.49
C LYS A 150 13.77 -29.00 -2.85
N GLY A 151 13.98 -29.15 -1.53
CA GLY A 151 15.08 -28.51 -0.81
C GLY A 151 14.82 -27.05 -0.43
N LEU A 152 13.57 -26.60 -0.49
CA LEU A 152 13.19 -25.25 -0.06
C LEU A 152 13.11 -25.16 1.47
N ASP A 153 13.54 -24.02 2.00
CA ASP A 153 13.38 -23.61 3.38
C ASP A 153 12.01 -22.93 3.58
N ILE A 154 11.13 -23.58 4.33
CA ILE A 154 9.81 -23.03 4.66
C ILE A 154 9.96 -22.16 5.90
N ARG A 155 9.94 -20.84 5.70
CA ARG A 155 10.11 -19.84 6.77
C ARG A 155 8.85 -19.65 7.61
N GLY A 156 7.72 -20.18 7.17
CA GLY A 156 6.44 -20.17 7.86
C GLY A 156 5.27 -19.97 6.90
N VAL A 157 4.31 -19.13 7.30
CA VAL A 157 3.07 -18.90 6.56
C VAL A 157 2.83 -17.43 6.24
N MET A 158 2.11 -17.21 5.15
CA MET A 158 1.47 -15.94 4.82
C MET A 158 -0.05 -16.13 4.78
N GLY A 159 -0.80 -15.11 5.15
CA GLY A 159 -2.24 -15.10 4.98
C GLY A 159 -2.82 -13.71 5.13
N TYR A 160 -3.38 -13.16 4.06
CA TYR A 160 -3.84 -11.77 4.04
C TYR A 160 -5.36 -11.62 4.20
N GLU A 161 -5.79 -11.08 5.34
CA GLU A 161 -7.20 -10.84 5.68
C GLU A 161 -7.78 -9.55 5.05
N GLY A 162 -7.43 -9.26 3.80
CA GLY A 162 -7.78 -8.01 3.10
C GLY A 162 -9.26 -7.64 3.06
N HIS A 163 -10.16 -8.64 3.13
CA HIS A 163 -11.61 -8.45 3.15
C HIS A 163 -12.11 -7.74 4.41
N LEU A 164 -11.27 -7.62 5.44
CA LEU A 164 -11.59 -6.99 6.73
C LEU A 164 -11.04 -5.57 6.87
N MET A 165 -10.15 -5.12 5.98
CA MET A 165 -9.43 -3.84 6.11
C MET A 165 -10.37 -2.65 6.32
N PHE A 166 -11.55 -2.70 5.72
CA PHE A 166 -12.51 -1.60 5.69
C PHE A 166 -13.83 -1.91 6.41
N THR A 167 -13.87 -2.95 7.23
CA THR A 167 -15.03 -3.22 8.10
C THR A 167 -15.15 -2.11 9.14
N LYS A 168 -16.21 -1.29 9.04
CA LYS A 168 -16.40 -0.10 9.88
C LYS A 168 -16.63 -0.44 11.35
N ASP A 169 -17.46 -1.45 11.61
CA ASP A 169 -17.70 -1.90 12.99
C ASP A 169 -16.46 -2.61 13.51
N ARG A 170 -15.78 -1.98 14.47
CA ARG A 170 -14.52 -2.49 15.02
C ARG A 170 -14.67 -3.88 15.64
N SER A 171 -15.79 -4.18 16.32
CA SER A 171 -16.02 -5.50 16.93
C SER A 171 -16.21 -6.59 15.88
N GLN A 172 -16.93 -6.31 14.79
CA GLN A 172 -17.06 -7.22 13.66
C GLN A 172 -15.71 -7.43 12.97
N ARG A 173 -14.93 -6.36 12.80
CA ARG A 173 -13.57 -6.44 12.24
C ARG A 173 -12.68 -7.33 13.10
N GLU A 174 -12.64 -7.12 14.41
CA GLU A 174 -11.89 -7.92 15.39
C GLU A 174 -12.30 -9.40 15.35
N LYS A 175 -13.60 -9.70 15.38
CA LYS A 175 -14.12 -11.07 15.27
C LYS A 175 -13.68 -11.74 13.96
N GLY A 176 -13.72 -10.99 12.85
CA GLY A 176 -13.25 -11.45 11.55
C GLY A 176 -11.75 -11.76 11.56
N VAL A 177 -10.93 -10.84 12.09
CA VAL A 177 -9.47 -10.98 12.13
C VAL A 177 -9.11 -12.20 12.97
N ARG A 178 -9.72 -12.37 14.14
CA ARG A 178 -9.52 -13.54 14.98
C ARG A 178 -9.88 -14.85 14.27
N LYS A 179 -10.96 -14.88 13.48
CA LYS A 179 -11.33 -16.06 12.69
C LYS A 179 -10.29 -16.36 11.59
N ALA A 180 -9.87 -15.33 10.85
CA ALA A 180 -8.85 -15.46 9.81
C ALA A 180 -7.52 -15.96 10.40
N MET A 181 -7.08 -15.37 11.51
CA MET A 181 -5.84 -15.74 12.19
C MET A 181 -5.91 -17.12 12.85
N HIS A 182 -7.09 -17.61 13.24
CA HIS A 182 -7.22 -19.00 13.69
C HIS A 182 -6.88 -20.02 12.59
N VAL A 183 -7.31 -19.75 11.35
CA VAL A 183 -6.93 -20.58 10.18
C VAL A 183 -5.42 -20.52 9.97
N LEU A 184 -4.85 -19.31 9.96
CA LEU A 184 -3.42 -19.12 9.72
C LEU A 184 -2.55 -19.76 10.82
N GLY A 185 -2.96 -19.66 12.09
CA GLY A 185 -2.25 -20.28 13.20
C GLY A 185 -2.31 -21.81 13.17
N THR A 186 -3.41 -22.37 12.65
CA THR A 186 -3.51 -23.82 12.38
C THR A 186 -2.54 -24.22 11.28
N ALA A 187 -2.46 -23.45 10.18
CA ALA A 187 -1.49 -23.70 9.12
C ALA A 187 -0.05 -23.61 9.62
N HIS A 188 0.27 -22.57 10.40
CA HIS A 188 1.60 -22.38 10.99
C HIS A 188 2.01 -23.56 11.89
N SER A 189 1.06 -24.13 12.63
CA SER A 189 1.31 -25.33 13.45
C SER A 189 1.70 -26.56 12.62
N ILE A 190 1.34 -26.60 11.32
CA ILE A 190 1.73 -27.64 10.36
C ILE A 190 3.07 -27.29 9.70
N THR A 191 3.24 -26.04 9.26
CA THR A 191 4.44 -25.61 8.52
C THR A 191 5.68 -25.53 9.40
N GLY A 192 5.52 -25.06 10.65
CA GLY A 192 6.60 -24.55 11.48
C GLY A 192 7.16 -23.21 10.95
N GLY A 193 8.40 -22.88 11.30
CA GLY A 193 9.09 -21.66 10.87
C GLY A 193 8.84 -20.46 11.79
N ASP A 194 9.62 -19.41 11.58
CA ASP A 194 9.67 -18.24 12.47
C ASP A 194 8.75 -17.09 12.01
N ILE A 195 8.12 -17.21 10.84
CA ILE A 195 7.33 -16.13 10.23
C ILE A 195 5.85 -16.51 10.12
N ILE A 196 5.01 -15.65 10.70
CA ILE A 196 3.58 -15.54 10.37
C ILE A 196 3.38 -14.13 9.82
N SER A 197 3.29 -14.00 8.49
CA SER A 197 3.17 -12.72 7.80
C SER A 197 1.72 -12.46 7.39
N ALA A 198 1.12 -11.39 7.93
CA ALA A 198 -0.30 -11.10 7.72
C ALA A 198 -0.62 -9.62 7.94
N GLY A 199 -1.90 -9.27 7.87
CA GLY A 199 -2.37 -7.95 8.27
C GLY A 199 -2.02 -6.81 7.32
N GLY A 200 -2.68 -5.69 7.57
CA GLY A 200 -2.51 -4.46 6.81
C GLY A 200 -2.97 -3.26 7.63
N THR A 201 -2.98 -2.07 7.03
CA THR A 201 -3.30 -0.82 7.73
C THR A 201 -4.62 -0.87 8.52
N GLY A 202 -5.64 -1.59 8.02
CA GLY A 202 -6.94 -1.68 8.67
C GLY A 202 -7.04 -2.69 9.82
N THR A 203 -6.08 -3.61 9.94
CA THR A 203 -6.12 -4.72 10.93
C THR A 203 -4.87 -4.81 11.80
N PHE A 204 -3.89 -3.93 11.58
CA PHE A 204 -2.57 -3.97 12.21
C PHE A 204 -2.60 -4.10 13.75
N ASP A 205 -3.57 -3.43 14.39
CA ASP A 205 -3.75 -3.38 15.83
C ASP A 205 -4.65 -4.51 16.38
N LEU A 206 -5.37 -5.20 15.50
CA LEU A 206 -6.26 -6.31 15.84
C LEU A 206 -5.60 -7.68 15.60
N ASN A 207 -4.53 -7.72 14.81
CA ASN A 207 -3.80 -8.93 14.50
C ASN A 207 -2.71 -9.19 15.57
N GLU A 208 -3.03 -10.08 16.50
CA GLU A 208 -2.18 -10.48 17.63
C GLU A 208 -1.32 -11.73 17.33
N LEU A 209 -1.61 -12.45 16.23
CA LEU A 209 -0.90 -13.68 15.87
C LEU A 209 0.35 -13.40 15.03
N ALA A 210 0.26 -12.46 14.08
CA ALA A 210 1.32 -12.22 13.11
C ALA A 210 2.63 -11.80 13.79
N THR A 211 3.72 -12.43 13.40
CA THR A 211 5.07 -12.03 13.83
C THR A 211 5.50 -10.74 13.13
N GLU A 212 4.98 -10.49 11.93
CA GLU A 212 5.19 -9.28 11.14
C GLU A 212 3.90 -8.84 10.43
N ILE A 213 3.59 -7.54 10.48
CA ILE A 213 2.45 -6.93 9.79
C ILE A 213 2.86 -6.35 8.43
N GLN A 214 2.06 -6.55 7.38
CA GLN A 214 2.34 -6.07 6.02
C GLN A 214 1.68 -4.71 5.67
N ALA A 215 1.56 -3.79 6.64
CA ALA A 215 0.90 -2.51 6.41
C ALA A 215 1.76 -1.54 5.57
N GLY A 216 1.13 -0.76 4.69
CA GLY A 216 1.82 0.24 3.85
C GLY A 216 1.08 1.56 3.78
N SER A 217 -0.24 1.55 3.55
CA SER A 217 -1.04 2.77 3.36
C SER A 217 -1.13 3.66 4.61
N PHE A 218 -0.69 3.19 5.80
CA PHE A 218 -0.74 3.96 7.06
C PHE A 218 0.04 5.29 6.99
N LEU A 219 1.07 5.37 6.15
CA LEU A 219 1.84 6.60 5.93
C LEU A 219 0.99 7.73 5.33
N PHE A 220 0.01 7.35 4.51
CA PHE A 220 -0.73 8.24 3.62
C PHE A 220 -2.18 8.42 4.01
N MET A 221 -2.84 7.29 4.32
CA MET A 221 -4.28 7.14 4.40
C MET A 221 -5.01 7.59 3.12
N ASP A 222 -6.27 7.22 3.00
CA ASP A 222 -7.17 7.68 1.94
C ASP A 222 -8.57 7.88 2.50
N SER A 223 -9.48 8.41 1.69
CA SER A 223 -10.85 8.67 2.14
C SER A 223 -11.60 7.41 2.58
N ARG A 224 -11.21 6.22 2.09
CA ARG A 224 -11.82 4.96 2.52
C ARG A 224 -11.34 4.56 3.91
N TYR A 225 -10.03 4.60 4.15
CA TYR A 225 -9.46 4.41 5.49
C TYR A 225 -9.91 5.47 6.49
N GLY A 226 -10.11 6.71 6.04
CA GLY A 226 -10.65 7.81 6.86
C GLY A 226 -12.07 7.58 7.36
N THR A 227 -12.77 6.54 6.89
CA THR A 227 -14.07 6.11 7.46
C THR A 227 -13.95 5.20 8.68
N LEU A 228 -12.72 4.84 9.06
CA LEU A 228 -12.41 3.95 10.17
C LEU A 228 -11.80 4.74 11.33
N ASP A 229 -12.01 4.25 12.54
CA ASP A 229 -11.34 4.76 13.74
C ASP A 229 -9.95 4.13 13.87
N LEU A 230 -8.99 4.71 13.13
CA LEU A 230 -7.57 4.33 13.11
C LEU A 230 -6.73 5.53 13.58
N PRO A 231 -5.55 5.31 14.18
CA PRO A 231 -4.74 6.39 14.75
C PRO A 231 -3.97 7.21 13.70
N PHE A 232 -4.26 7.06 12.41
CA PHE A 232 -3.52 7.70 11.31
C PHE A 232 -4.37 8.76 10.61
N GLU A 233 -3.72 9.74 10.02
CA GLU A 233 -4.36 10.89 9.37
C GLU A 233 -4.05 10.94 7.87
N GLU A 234 -4.97 11.48 7.05
CA GLU A 234 -4.77 11.70 5.62
C GLU A 234 -3.64 12.71 5.35
N SER A 235 -2.53 12.24 4.78
CA SER A 235 -1.39 13.06 4.37
C SER A 235 -1.28 13.21 2.85
N LEU A 236 -1.96 12.37 2.06
CA LEU A 236 -1.84 12.35 0.60
C LEU A 236 -2.97 13.13 -0.10
N SER A 237 -2.61 13.99 -1.05
CA SER A 237 -3.57 14.75 -1.84
C SER A 237 -3.09 15.01 -3.27
N ILE A 238 -4.02 15.30 -4.18
CA ILE A 238 -3.72 15.91 -5.48
C ILE A 238 -3.91 17.41 -5.36
N VAL A 239 -2.85 18.17 -5.59
CA VAL A 239 -2.94 19.62 -5.76
C VAL A 239 -3.36 19.91 -7.20
N SER A 240 -4.41 20.70 -7.35
CA SER A 240 -5.02 21.04 -8.63
C SER A 240 -5.38 22.53 -8.69
N THR A 241 -5.41 23.08 -9.91
CA THR A 241 -5.80 24.47 -10.15
C THR A 241 -7.25 24.55 -10.56
N ILE A 242 -8.02 25.50 -10.02
CA ILE A 242 -9.33 25.86 -10.55
C ILE A 242 -9.14 26.54 -11.91
N ILE A 243 -9.59 25.91 -12.98
CA ILE A 243 -9.41 26.42 -14.36
C ILE A 243 -10.69 27.03 -14.95
N SER A 244 -11.85 26.78 -14.35
CA SER A 244 -13.13 27.33 -14.79
C SER A 244 -14.10 27.51 -13.64
N LYS A 245 -14.97 28.53 -13.73
CA LYS A 245 -16.08 28.77 -12.79
C LYS A 245 -17.32 29.21 -13.58
N ASP A 246 -18.42 28.47 -13.41
CA ASP A 246 -19.74 28.81 -13.94
C ASP A 246 -20.57 29.40 -12.80
N LEU A 247 -20.71 30.74 -12.80
CA LEU A 247 -21.46 31.46 -11.77
C LEU A 247 -22.96 31.16 -11.82
N ASN A 248 -23.52 30.95 -13.01
CA ASN A 248 -24.96 30.71 -13.17
C ASN A 248 -25.38 29.34 -12.64
N LYS A 249 -24.46 28.36 -12.68
CA LYS A 249 -24.71 26.99 -12.21
C LYS A 249 -24.09 26.70 -10.84
N GLY A 250 -23.40 27.68 -10.25
CA GLY A 250 -22.68 27.53 -8.98
C GLY A 250 -21.64 26.40 -9.01
N ARG A 251 -20.84 26.28 -10.07
CA ARG A 251 -19.83 25.21 -10.18
C ARG A 251 -18.44 25.73 -10.46
N ALA A 252 -17.43 25.03 -9.98
CA ALA A 252 -16.04 25.22 -10.34
C ALA A 252 -15.48 23.93 -10.97
N VAL A 253 -14.49 24.06 -11.84
CA VAL A 253 -13.80 22.93 -12.47
C VAL A 253 -12.31 23.07 -12.21
N CYS A 254 -11.70 21.98 -11.76
CA CYS A 254 -10.25 21.89 -11.55
C CYS A 254 -9.61 20.92 -12.54
N ASP A 255 -8.30 21.06 -12.75
CA ASP A 255 -7.49 20.30 -13.72
C ASP A 255 -7.02 18.90 -13.24
N ALA A 256 -7.76 18.28 -12.31
CA ALA A 256 -7.49 16.92 -11.86
C ALA A 256 -8.67 15.99 -12.16
N GLY A 257 -8.47 15.03 -13.06
CA GLY A 257 -9.46 14.04 -13.44
C GLY A 257 -9.07 12.60 -13.13
N VAL A 258 -9.72 11.63 -13.76
CA VAL A 258 -9.49 10.18 -13.57
C VAL A 258 -8.04 9.76 -13.88
N LYS A 259 -7.30 10.53 -14.67
CA LYS A 259 -5.87 10.27 -14.90
C LYS A 259 -4.98 10.66 -13.72
N SER A 260 -5.47 11.50 -12.82
CA SER A 260 -4.78 11.91 -11.59
C SER A 260 -5.12 11.03 -10.39
N PHE A 261 -6.24 10.30 -10.42
CA PHE A 261 -6.76 9.49 -9.30
C PHE A 261 -6.97 8.03 -9.69
N SER A 262 -6.97 7.14 -8.69
CA SER A 262 -7.77 5.93 -8.77
C SER A 262 -9.09 6.12 -8.04
N MET A 263 -10.20 5.72 -8.67
CA MET A 263 -11.56 5.97 -8.15
C MET A 263 -12.34 4.68 -7.89
N ASP A 264 -11.66 3.54 -7.79
CA ASP A 264 -12.27 2.25 -7.46
C ASP A 264 -12.94 2.24 -6.06
N TYR A 265 -12.52 3.14 -5.17
CA TYR A 265 -13.14 3.38 -3.85
C TYR A 265 -14.06 4.61 -3.81
N GLY A 266 -14.39 5.18 -4.97
CA GLY A 266 -15.25 6.35 -5.09
C GLY A 266 -14.51 7.58 -5.62
N LYS A 267 -15.19 8.73 -5.59
CA LYS A 267 -14.65 10.01 -6.08
C LYS A 267 -13.66 10.61 -5.09
N PRO A 268 -12.70 11.43 -5.56
CA PRO A 268 -11.90 12.26 -4.65
C PRO A 268 -12.82 13.19 -3.86
N SER A 269 -12.37 13.64 -2.69
CA SER A 269 -13.13 14.56 -1.85
C SER A 269 -12.40 15.89 -1.65
N PHE A 270 -13.17 16.94 -1.39
CA PHE A 270 -12.68 18.29 -1.17
C PHE A 270 -13.39 18.87 0.05
N LYS A 271 -12.67 19.53 0.97
CA LYS A 271 -13.30 20.11 2.17
C LYS A 271 -14.23 21.28 1.83
N GLY A 272 -13.94 22.03 0.77
CA GLY A 272 -14.69 23.23 0.39
C GLY A 272 -15.87 22.98 -0.57
N GLY A 273 -16.25 21.72 -0.83
CA GLY A 273 -17.32 21.41 -1.77
C GLY A 273 -17.48 19.93 -2.09
N VAL A 274 -18.47 19.60 -2.90
CA VAL A 274 -18.76 18.23 -3.35
C VAL A 274 -18.18 18.03 -4.74
N VAL A 275 -17.33 17.01 -4.92
CA VAL A 275 -16.89 16.57 -6.25
C VAL A 275 -18.05 15.83 -6.92
N GLU A 276 -18.73 16.52 -7.83
CA GLU A 276 -19.89 15.99 -8.53
C GLU A 276 -19.48 14.93 -9.56
N PHE A 277 -18.50 15.24 -10.41
CA PHE A 277 -18.07 14.33 -11.47
C PHE A 277 -16.60 14.53 -11.80
N CYS A 278 -15.95 13.47 -12.27
CA CYS A 278 -14.59 13.48 -12.81
C CYS A 278 -14.64 12.99 -14.27
N SER A 279 -14.08 13.76 -15.19
CA SER A 279 -13.70 13.30 -16.53
C SER A 279 -12.21 12.96 -16.56
N ASP A 280 -11.65 12.63 -17.72
CA ASP A 280 -10.23 12.27 -17.87
C ASP A 280 -9.27 13.22 -17.14
N GLU A 281 -9.43 14.53 -17.37
CA GLU A 281 -8.51 15.58 -16.91
C GLU A 281 -9.16 16.60 -15.98
N HIS A 282 -10.44 16.44 -15.62
CA HIS A 282 -11.16 17.45 -14.84
C HIS A 282 -12.01 16.87 -13.73
N ALA A 283 -12.16 17.61 -12.63
CA ALA A 283 -13.19 17.37 -11.63
C ALA A 283 -14.05 18.62 -11.43
N THR A 284 -15.36 18.42 -11.43
CA THR A 284 -16.35 19.48 -11.18
C THR A 284 -16.77 19.48 -9.74
N ILE A 285 -16.69 20.65 -9.13
CA ILE A 285 -16.99 20.91 -7.73
C ILE A 285 -18.26 21.74 -7.65
N ARG A 286 -19.16 21.35 -6.74
CA ARG A 286 -20.32 22.12 -6.32
C ARG A 286 -20.21 22.55 -4.86
N PRO A 287 -20.90 23.60 -4.43
CA PRO A 287 -21.05 23.92 -3.02
C PRO A 287 -21.67 22.74 -2.26
N VAL A 288 -21.41 22.68 -0.96
CA VAL A 288 -22.00 21.64 -0.08
C VAL A 288 -23.51 21.81 0.02
N GLU A 289 -23.95 23.05 0.25
CA GLU A 289 -25.37 23.41 0.28
C GLU A 289 -25.77 24.04 -1.06
N PRO A 290 -26.88 23.62 -1.71
CA PRO A 290 -27.26 24.09 -3.04
C PRO A 290 -27.35 25.61 -3.21
N GLU A 291 -27.69 26.34 -2.13
CA GLU A 291 -27.82 27.81 -2.12
C GLU A 291 -26.56 28.55 -1.67
N SER A 292 -25.51 27.82 -1.28
CA SER A 292 -24.22 28.43 -0.90
C SER A 292 -23.36 28.72 -2.13
N GLU A 293 -22.52 29.75 -2.05
CA GLU A 293 -21.53 30.04 -3.09
C GLU A 293 -20.22 29.29 -2.86
N LEU A 294 -19.59 28.82 -3.94
CA LEU A 294 -18.19 28.40 -3.87
C LEU A 294 -17.29 29.62 -3.80
N GLU A 295 -16.60 29.79 -2.66
CA GLU A 295 -15.54 30.77 -2.46
C GLU A 295 -14.22 30.37 -3.17
N LEU A 296 -14.32 29.94 -4.43
CA LEU A 296 -13.21 29.59 -5.30
C LEU A 296 -13.12 30.56 -6.48
N LYS A 297 -11.90 30.88 -6.92
CA LYS A 297 -11.59 31.71 -8.09
C LYS A 297 -10.77 30.89 -9.09
N VAL A 298 -10.89 31.24 -10.37
CA VAL A 298 -9.99 30.70 -11.39
C VAL A 298 -8.55 31.09 -11.03
N GLY A 299 -7.66 30.10 -11.02
CA GLY A 299 -6.27 30.22 -10.56
C GLY A 299 -6.02 29.78 -9.12
N ASP A 300 -7.06 29.55 -8.30
CA ASP A 300 -6.88 29.04 -6.94
C ASP A 300 -6.33 27.60 -6.97
N LEU A 301 -5.40 27.32 -6.06
CA LEU A 301 -4.94 25.96 -5.79
C LEU A 301 -5.83 25.29 -4.74
N ILE A 302 -6.24 24.07 -5.01
CA ILE A 302 -7.00 23.22 -4.08
C ILE A 302 -6.28 21.90 -3.84
N LYS A 303 -6.56 21.27 -2.69
CA LYS A 303 -6.08 19.93 -2.34
C LYS A 303 -7.25 18.95 -2.34
N LEU A 304 -7.20 17.99 -3.24
CA LEU A 304 -8.19 16.92 -3.36
C LEU A 304 -7.69 15.67 -2.66
N ARG A 305 -8.46 15.15 -1.70
CA ARG A 305 -8.16 13.91 -0.99
C ARG A 305 -8.34 12.72 -1.91
N VAL A 306 -7.40 11.78 -1.83
CA VAL A 306 -7.37 10.60 -2.70
C VAL A 306 -8.37 9.54 -2.23
N PRO A 307 -9.04 8.81 -3.14
CA PRO A 307 -9.92 7.69 -2.77
C PRO A 307 -9.18 6.41 -2.38
N HIS A 308 -8.05 6.17 -3.04
CA HIS A 308 -7.25 4.96 -2.87
C HIS A 308 -5.77 5.28 -3.11
N VAL A 309 -4.93 5.06 -2.09
CA VAL A 309 -3.50 5.38 -2.08
C VAL A 309 -2.73 4.72 -3.23
N ASP A 310 -2.62 3.39 -3.21
CA ASP A 310 -1.65 2.61 -3.99
C ASP A 310 -1.77 2.85 -5.51
N PRO A 311 -2.96 2.69 -6.14
CA PRO A 311 -3.14 2.96 -7.57
C PRO A 311 -3.12 4.45 -7.93
N THR A 312 -3.38 5.35 -6.97
CA THR A 312 -3.19 6.78 -7.23
C THR A 312 -1.69 7.09 -7.33
N ILE A 313 -0.88 6.63 -6.38
CA ILE A 313 0.58 6.83 -6.39
C ILE A 313 1.21 6.31 -7.68
N ALA A 314 0.80 5.13 -8.15
CA ALA A 314 1.33 4.53 -9.39
C ALA A 314 1.14 5.40 -10.65
N LYS A 315 0.16 6.33 -10.66
CA LYS A 315 -0.09 7.24 -11.79
C LYS A 315 0.89 8.40 -11.85
N HIS A 316 1.59 8.70 -10.76
CA HIS A 316 2.47 9.87 -10.66
C HIS A 316 3.94 9.45 -10.69
N PRO A 317 4.83 10.23 -11.33
CA PRO A 317 6.26 9.91 -11.37
C PRO A 317 6.99 10.31 -10.07
N LYS A 318 6.37 11.12 -9.22
CA LYS A 318 6.94 11.65 -7.98
C LYS A 318 5.88 12.05 -6.97
N LEU A 319 6.28 12.06 -5.70
CA LEU A 319 5.53 12.62 -4.58
C LEU A 319 6.25 13.89 -4.11
N LEU A 320 5.51 14.99 -3.95
CA LEU A 320 6.07 16.25 -3.45
C LEU A 320 5.74 16.41 -1.96
N GLY A 321 6.77 16.42 -1.12
CA GLY A 321 6.62 16.71 0.32
C GLY A 321 6.36 18.19 0.53
N VAL A 322 5.20 18.53 1.10
CA VAL A 322 4.74 19.91 1.27
C VAL A 322 4.56 20.27 2.73
N LYS A 323 4.78 21.55 3.03
CA LYS A 323 4.53 22.19 4.32
C LYS A 323 4.34 23.70 4.13
N ASP A 324 3.34 24.28 4.80
CA ASP A 324 3.09 25.73 4.84
C ASP A 324 3.04 26.42 3.46
N GLY A 325 2.56 25.71 2.43
CA GLY A 325 2.47 26.25 1.06
C GLY A 325 3.76 26.18 0.24
N TYR A 326 4.74 25.40 0.70
CA TYR A 326 6.01 25.17 0.03
C TYR A 326 6.25 23.67 -0.21
N VAL A 327 6.97 23.36 -1.30
CA VAL A 327 7.56 22.05 -1.53
C VAL A 327 8.94 22.03 -0.88
N LEU A 328 9.13 21.09 0.03
CA LEU A 328 10.37 20.88 0.77
C LEU A 328 11.14 19.65 0.28
N GLU A 329 10.42 18.62 -0.15
CA GLU A 329 10.99 17.34 -0.59
C GLU A 329 10.39 16.87 -1.90
N GLU A 330 11.15 16.07 -2.64
CA GLU A 330 10.72 15.45 -3.89
C GLU A 330 11.22 14.00 -3.91
N TRP A 331 10.28 13.06 -3.85
CA TRP A 331 10.57 11.62 -3.84
C TRP A 331 10.08 11.00 -5.14
N LYS A 332 10.92 10.22 -5.81
CA LYS A 332 10.53 9.55 -7.06
C LYS A 332 9.61 8.37 -6.75
N VAL A 333 8.62 8.11 -7.61
CA VAL A 333 7.87 6.85 -7.63
C VAL A 333 8.56 5.92 -8.63
N ASP A 334 9.78 5.50 -8.28
CA ASP A 334 10.71 4.78 -9.16
C ASP A 334 10.42 3.27 -9.27
N LEU A 335 9.41 2.77 -8.55
CA LEU A 335 8.97 1.37 -8.55
C LEU A 335 7.53 1.21 -9.10
N ARG A 336 7.05 2.19 -9.89
CA ARG A 336 5.66 2.19 -10.41
C ARG A 336 5.39 1.23 -11.55
N ASP A 337 6.44 0.77 -12.23
CA ASP A 337 6.34 -0.13 -13.37
C ASP A 337 6.28 -1.61 -12.93
N TRP A 338 6.30 -2.53 -13.89
CA TRP A 338 6.12 -3.98 -13.70
C TRP A 338 7.37 -4.78 -14.01
#